data_AF-A0A1G2IVA7-F1
#
_entry.id   AF-A0A1G2IVA7-F1
#
_cell.length_a   1.000
_cell.length_b   1.000
_cell.length_c   1.000
_cell.angle_alpha   90.00
_cell.angle_beta   90.00
_cell.angle_gamma   90.00
#
_symmetry.space_group_name_H-M   'P 1'
#
loop_
_entity.id
_entity.type
_entity.pdbx_description
1 polymer ?
#
loop_
_entity_poly.entity_id
_entity_poly.type
_entity_poly.pdbx_seq_one_letter_code
_entity_poly.pdbx_strand_id
1 'polypeptide(L)'
;MRTPEQNFNIPRDPEKQEETPLDITGEVVQPIEKPRQTIEQIKQDLFDPKAISKKYDQEGRSEVASRISRKRQKSQIEQRVSGLSTIEAEKLTALKKRTGEVLVRLKGILRIKDKTADELEKDSASITSEIETLSGQLAELQQELADTPDPKKLLEAYYEKMETVPLTNGEKLELLKPEVLAELSTEEYTALWRRLNPHFLSHVTRQGFRDHNAMVYHSAGLQEFHSGLVSVLEDEKILRPPMAVRDRLRARDEASVRKFLEDWALKAENEEEAKKRLNAQLNHTWATAPNYPDKTAVHFAAQIVADDYYGGESNNEVFFLYPSDVLASQHHFAFNGWEKDFTKPQSETKWNDVFVWPLTLDNPGISVDSGVVFLPESTPVDPETGSKYASEMKIVEGEEKRVMVEDEKLVSAFIEWAKNLNDESPAIQAYKEYRGKENNRWAYQSDRERTFYNALQQEMSKLGFDAETALAIAHQLPLDNGFGAFMSNGTFVWGESTPEQAAREKLQSASANWKRAESTVSSKEYWEKYFAKDPQQKPKHLIFYNGDPTSAIYEFQRRNNIGKADVSETEGTLLGFDDHHVTEMGKDLRVNAGYDELVEMSHRIIEDHYRNTSK
;
A
#
# COMPACT_ATOMS: atom_id res chain seq x y z
N MET A 1 -40.17 -6.68 51.73
CA MET A 1 -39.73 -7.47 50.57
C MET A 1 -38.22 -7.29 50.47
N ARG A 2 -37.44 -8.08 51.24
CA ARG A 2 -36.59 -9.20 50.80
C ARG A 2 -35.77 -8.92 49.52
N THR A 3 -34.49 -8.64 49.76
CA THR A 3 -33.35 -8.73 48.83
C THR A 3 -33.12 -10.16 48.35
N PRO A 4 -32.39 -10.33 47.24
CA PRO A 4 -31.54 -11.50 47.04
C PRO A 4 -30.07 -11.10 46.93
N GLU A 5 -29.30 -11.59 47.89
CA GLU A 5 -27.84 -11.75 47.82
C GLU A 5 -27.52 -12.89 46.84
N GLN A 6 -26.59 -12.65 45.91
CA GLN A 6 -25.90 -13.72 45.19
C GLN A 6 -24.40 -13.59 45.46
N ASN A 7 -23.95 -14.44 46.38
CA ASN A 7 -22.53 -14.72 46.63
C ASN A 7 -21.95 -15.47 45.44
N PHE A 8 -21.07 -14.82 44.69
CA PHE A 8 -20.12 -15.52 43.82
C PHE A 8 -18.83 -15.77 44.60
N ASN A 9 -18.61 -17.06 44.84
CA ASN A 9 -17.46 -17.65 45.49
C ASN A 9 -16.27 -17.59 44.51
N ILE A 10 -15.27 -16.75 44.77
CA ILE A 10 -14.02 -16.71 44.02
C ILE A 10 -13.11 -17.82 44.57
N PRO A 11 -12.68 -18.82 43.77
CA PRO A 11 -11.60 -19.71 44.18
C PRO A 11 -10.29 -18.91 44.20
N ARG A 12 -9.57 -18.95 45.33
CA ARG A 12 -8.17 -18.53 45.39
C ARG A 12 -7.35 -19.56 44.61
N ASP A 13 -6.78 -19.15 43.48
CA ASP A 13 -5.74 -19.92 42.80
C ASP A 13 -4.42 -19.75 43.58
N PRO A 14 -3.67 -20.82 43.87
CA PRO A 14 -2.45 -20.74 44.64
C PRO A 14 -1.31 -20.15 43.80
N GLU A 15 -0.52 -19.31 44.46
CA GLU A 15 0.75 -18.77 43.97
C GLU A 15 1.57 -19.82 43.21
N LYS A 16 1.62 -19.69 41.87
CA LYS A 16 2.71 -20.25 41.09
C LYS A 16 3.89 -19.30 41.21
N GLN A 17 4.76 -19.59 42.17
CA GLN A 17 6.13 -19.09 42.16
C GLN A 17 6.83 -19.69 40.93
N GLU A 18 7.12 -18.85 39.93
CA GLU A 18 8.11 -19.17 38.91
C GLU A 18 9.47 -19.15 39.59
N GLU A 19 9.99 -20.34 39.91
CA GLU A 19 11.36 -20.54 40.30
C GLU A 19 12.27 -20.15 39.13
N THR A 20 12.90 -18.98 39.25
CA THR A 20 14.08 -18.62 38.45
C THR A 20 15.20 -19.60 38.78
N PRO A 21 15.88 -20.22 37.81
CA PRO A 21 17.09 -21.00 38.10
C PRO A 21 18.19 -20.03 38.55
N LEU A 22 18.48 -20.00 39.85
CA LEU A 22 19.69 -19.41 40.40
C LEU A 22 20.87 -20.30 40.01
N ASP A 23 21.68 -19.85 39.07
CA ASP A 23 23.01 -20.43 38.85
C ASP A 23 23.94 -20.01 39.99
N ILE A 24 24.65 -21.00 40.54
CA ILE A 24 25.44 -20.92 41.76
C ILE A 24 26.87 -20.51 41.40
N THR A 25 27.02 -19.39 40.70
CA THR A 25 28.29 -18.69 40.56
C THR A 25 27.93 -17.22 40.42
N GLY A 26 28.30 -16.38 41.39
CA GLY A 26 28.09 -14.92 41.37
C GLY A 26 28.90 -14.20 40.29
N GLU A 27 28.81 -14.65 39.05
CA GLU A 27 29.28 -13.94 37.87
C GLU A 27 28.06 -13.37 37.14
N VAL A 28 28.08 -12.06 36.95
CA VAL A 28 27.18 -11.35 36.05
C VAL A 28 27.41 -11.95 34.67
N VAL A 29 26.50 -12.83 34.21
CA VAL A 29 26.45 -13.22 32.80
C VAL A 29 26.06 -11.97 32.04
N GLN A 30 27.07 -11.24 31.55
CA GLN A 30 26.83 -10.21 30.58
C GLN A 30 26.11 -10.86 29.41
N PRO A 31 24.99 -10.28 28.92
CA PRO A 31 24.35 -10.79 27.72
C PRO A 31 25.42 -10.80 26.63
N ILE A 32 25.70 -11.97 26.08
CA ILE A 32 26.59 -12.12 24.94
C ILE A 32 25.92 -11.33 23.82
N GLU A 33 26.34 -10.08 23.62
CA GLU A 33 25.91 -9.27 22.47
C GLU A 33 26.27 -10.08 21.23
N LYS A 34 25.25 -10.60 20.55
CA LYS A 34 25.43 -11.15 19.21
C LYS A 34 26.04 -10.03 18.37
N PRO A 35 27.13 -10.30 17.61
CA PRO A 35 27.71 -9.29 16.74
C PRO A 35 26.62 -8.74 15.80
N ARG A 36 26.39 -7.43 15.83
CA ARG A 36 25.44 -6.76 14.94
C ARG A 36 25.84 -7.04 13.50
N GLN A 37 24.91 -7.61 12.71
CA GLN A 37 25.14 -7.80 11.28
C GLN A 37 25.34 -6.43 10.61
N THR A 38 26.24 -6.36 9.62
CA THR A 38 26.37 -5.13 8.81
C THR A 38 25.18 -5.01 7.85
N ILE A 39 24.89 -3.80 7.37
CA ILE A 39 23.82 -3.58 6.38
C ILE A 39 24.08 -4.40 5.10
N GLU A 40 25.33 -4.56 4.68
CA GLU A 40 25.68 -5.38 3.52
C GLU A 40 25.39 -6.87 3.76
N GLN A 41 25.61 -7.36 4.98
CA GLN A 41 25.25 -8.74 5.36
C GLN A 41 23.73 -8.91 5.35
N ILE A 42 22.99 -7.93 5.88
CA ILE A 42 21.52 -7.91 5.83
C ILE A 42 21.02 -7.94 4.39
N LYS A 43 21.58 -7.08 3.51
CA LYS A 43 21.22 -7.06 2.08
C LYS A 43 21.53 -8.40 1.41
N GLN A 44 22.66 -9.02 1.73
CA GLN A 44 22.99 -10.34 1.20
C GLN A 44 21.99 -11.41 1.67
N ASP A 45 21.64 -11.43 2.96
CA ASP A 45 20.67 -12.39 3.52
C ASP A 45 19.23 -12.16 2.98
N LEU A 46 18.89 -10.91 2.66
CA LEU A 46 17.57 -10.53 2.13
C LEU A 46 17.41 -10.78 0.64
N PHE A 47 18.45 -10.55 -0.15
CA PHE A 47 18.33 -10.45 -1.60
C PHE A 47 19.17 -11.45 -2.40
N ASP A 48 20.14 -12.16 -1.80
CA ASP A 48 20.90 -13.20 -2.52
C ASP A 48 20.10 -14.53 -2.55
N PRO A 49 19.56 -14.96 -3.72
CA PRO A 49 18.78 -16.20 -3.81
C PRO A 49 19.58 -17.44 -3.38
N LYS A 50 20.90 -17.39 -3.46
CA LYS A 50 21.79 -18.47 -3.02
C LYS A 50 21.93 -18.50 -1.49
N ALA A 51 21.92 -17.35 -0.84
CA ALA A 51 21.90 -17.24 0.62
C ALA A 51 20.54 -17.69 1.16
N ILE A 52 19.45 -17.20 0.58
CA ILE A 52 18.07 -17.58 0.90
C ILE A 52 17.88 -19.10 0.75
N SER A 53 18.18 -19.67 -0.43
CA SER A 53 18.04 -21.12 -0.64
C SER A 53 18.89 -21.96 0.33
N LYS A 54 20.07 -21.48 0.72
CA LYS A 54 20.90 -22.19 1.72
C LYS A 54 20.24 -22.25 3.09
N LYS A 55 19.46 -21.22 3.44
CA LYS A 55 18.79 -21.07 4.73
C LYS A 55 17.46 -21.81 4.78
N TYR A 56 16.62 -21.68 3.74
CA TYR A 56 15.23 -22.15 3.79
C TYR A 56 14.92 -23.38 2.91
N ASP A 57 15.78 -23.72 1.93
CA ASP A 57 15.44 -24.75 0.94
C ASP A 57 16.66 -25.58 0.51
N GLN A 58 17.35 -26.19 1.49
CA GLN A 58 18.51 -27.06 1.22
C GLN A 58 18.13 -28.29 0.38
N GLU A 59 16.93 -28.83 0.59
CA GLU A 59 16.43 -29.99 -0.16
C GLU A 59 16.13 -29.62 -1.61
N GLY A 60 15.35 -28.56 -1.87
CA GLY A 60 15.07 -28.09 -3.23
C GLY A 60 16.34 -27.68 -3.98
N ARG A 61 17.30 -27.07 -3.29
CA ARG A 61 18.63 -26.78 -3.85
C ARG A 61 19.36 -28.06 -4.28
N SER A 62 19.32 -29.11 -3.45
CA SER A 62 19.95 -30.40 -3.75
C SER A 62 19.24 -31.12 -4.90
N GLU A 63 17.92 -31.01 -4.97
CA GLU A 63 17.11 -31.55 -6.06
C GLU A 63 17.44 -30.87 -7.39
N VAL A 64 17.43 -29.54 -7.44
CA VAL A 64 17.76 -28.76 -8.65
C VAL A 64 19.19 -29.04 -9.10
N ALA A 65 20.14 -29.09 -8.16
CA ALA A 65 21.53 -29.48 -8.46
C ALA A 65 21.62 -30.88 -9.07
N SER A 66 20.84 -31.84 -8.53
CA SER A 66 20.76 -33.21 -9.06
C SER A 66 20.16 -33.24 -10.46
N ARG A 67 19.09 -32.48 -10.72
CA ARG A 67 18.46 -32.36 -12.06
C ARG A 67 19.42 -31.75 -13.08
N ILE A 68 20.14 -30.68 -12.71
CA ILE A 68 21.16 -30.05 -13.56
C ILE A 68 22.30 -31.04 -13.86
N SER A 69 22.77 -31.77 -12.84
CA SER A 69 23.84 -32.77 -13.00
C SER A 69 23.44 -33.89 -13.95
N ARG A 70 22.23 -34.44 -13.78
CA ARG A 70 21.65 -35.45 -14.70
C ARG A 70 21.58 -34.93 -16.14
N LYS A 71 21.18 -33.67 -16.36
CA LYS A 71 21.13 -33.08 -17.71
C LYS A 71 22.51 -32.92 -18.34
N ARG A 72 23.52 -32.51 -17.57
CA ARG A 72 24.91 -32.41 -18.06
C ARG A 72 25.46 -33.80 -18.44
N GLN A 73 25.16 -34.83 -17.66
CA GLN A 73 25.50 -36.21 -18.00
C GLN A 73 24.77 -36.68 -19.27
N LYS A 74 23.46 -36.40 -19.39
CA LYS A 74 22.66 -36.74 -20.59
C LYS A 74 23.23 -36.06 -21.85
N SER A 75 23.60 -34.78 -21.77
CA SER A 75 24.23 -34.04 -22.88
C SER A 75 25.62 -34.55 -23.27
N GLN A 76 26.44 -35.00 -22.30
CA GLN A 76 27.70 -35.68 -22.61
C GLN A 76 27.48 -37.04 -23.30
N ILE A 77 26.44 -37.77 -22.89
CA ILE A 77 26.04 -39.02 -23.54
C ILE A 77 25.55 -38.72 -24.97
N GLU A 78 24.74 -37.68 -25.18
CA GLU A 78 24.30 -37.24 -26.52
C GLU A 78 25.47 -36.88 -27.45
N GLN A 79 26.48 -36.15 -26.96
CA GLN A 79 27.67 -35.85 -27.75
C GLN A 79 28.40 -37.14 -28.16
N ARG A 80 28.52 -38.11 -27.25
CA ARG A 80 29.11 -39.42 -27.54
C ARG A 80 28.25 -40.24 -28.50
N VAL A 81 26.92 -40.21 -28.36
CA VAL A 81 25.98 -40.94 -29.22
C VAL A 81 25.92 -40.33 -30.62
N SER A 82 25.97 -39.00 -30.78
CA SER A 82 26.07 -38.39 -32.12
C SER A 82 27.41 -38.70 -32.80
N GLY A 83 28.50 -38.76 -32.03
CA GLY A 83 29.79 -39.24 -32.53
C GLY A 83 29.72 -40.70 -32.98
N LEU A 84 28.99 -41.54 -32.24
CA LEU A 84 28.78 -42.94 -32.57
C LEU A 84 27.84 -43.14 -33.76
N SER A 85 26.75 -42.37 -33.88
CA SER A 85 25.82 -42.47 -35.02
C SER A 85 26.47 -42.04 -36.34
N THR A 86 27.41 -41.11 -36.30
CA THR A 86 28.23 -40.72 -37.45
C THR A 86 29.15 -41.87 -37.88
N ILE A 87 29.80 -42.53 -36.91
CA ILE A 87 30.66 -43.71 -37.14
C ILE A 87 29.82 -44.92 -37.61
N GLU A 88 28.62 -45.06 -37.07
CA GLU A 88 27.68 -46.13 -37.41
C GLU A 88 27.14 -45.93 -38.84
N ALA A 89 26.72 -44.73 -39.22
CA ALA A 89 26.30 -44.43 -40.59
C ALA A 89 27.42 -44.71 -41.62
N GLU A 90 28.67 -44.37 -41.30
CA GLU A 90 29.83 -44.69 -42.16
C GLU A 90 30.07 -46.20 -42.26
N LYS A 91 30.05 -46.92 -41.11
CA LYS A 91 30.25 -48.37 -41.09
C LYS A 91 29.10 -49.14 -41.73
N LEU A 92 27.86 -48.71 -41.55
CA LEU A 92 26.66 -49.33 -42.12
C LEU A 92 26.65 -49.18 -43.64
N THR A 93 27.03 -48.01 -44.13
CA THR A 93 27.19 -47.73 -45.56
C THR A 93 28.30 -48.59 -46.16
N ALA A 94 29.44 -48.71 -45.46
CA ALA A 94 30.54 -49.57 -45.86
C ALA A 94 30.16 -51.06 -45.84
N LEU A 95 29.40 -51.51 -44.83
CA LEU A 95 28.91 -52.88 -44.74
C LEU A 95 27.90 -53.19 -45.84
N LYS A 96 26.84 -52.39 -46.01
CA LYS A 96 25.86 -52.58 -47.10
C LYS A 96 26.51 -52.64 -48.47
N LYS A 97 27.49 -51.77 -48.72
CA LYS A 97 28.29 -51.79 -49.96
C LYS A 97 29.06 -53.10 -50.11
N ARG A 98 29.75 -53.54 -49.05
CA ARG A 98 30.57 -54.76 -49.05
C ARG A 98 29.72 -56.03 -49.15
N THR A 99 28.56 -56.09 -48.50
CA THR A 99 27.60 -57.19 -48.63
C THR A 99 27.00 -57.23 -50.02
N GLY A 100 26.62 -56.07 -50.59
CA GLY A 100 26.18 -55.96 -51.98
C GLY A 100 27.24 -56.43 -52.98
N GLU A 101 28.50 -56.03 -52.79
CA GLU A 101 29.63 -56.46 -53.63
C GLU A 101 29.92 -57.96 -53.52
N VAL A 102 29.85 -58.53 -52.31
CA VAL A 102 30.02 -59.96 -52.05
C VAL A 102 28.87 -60.76 -52.67
N LEU A 103 27.63 -60.29 -52.55
CA LEU A 103 26.43 -60.96 -53.08
C LEU A 103 26.40 -60.91 -54.62
N VAL A 104 26.83 -59.80 -55.22
CA VAL A 104 27.06 -59.67 -56.68
C VAL A 104 28.20 -60.57 -57.15
N ARG A 105 29.33 -60.64 -56.42
CA ARG A 105 30.44 -61.55 -56.74
C ARG A 105 30.06 -63.02 -56.61
N LEU A 106 29.31 -63.39 -55.57
CA LEU A 106 28.82 -64.76 -55.36
C LEU A 106 27.83 -65.17 -56.46
N LYS A 107 26.90 -64.27 -56.86
CA LYS A 107 25.98 -64.50 -58.00
C LYS A 107 26.71 -64.63 -59.34
N GLY A 108 27.81 -63.91 -59.54
CA GLY A 108 28.61 -63.96 -60.77
C GLY A 108 29.53 -65.18 -60.89
N ILE A 109 30.08 -65.70 -59.78
CA ILE A 109 31.16 -66.71 -59.81
C ILE A 109 30.64 -68.15 -59.67
N LEU A 110 29.57 -68.43 -58.90
CA LEU A 110 29.41 -69.79 -58.35
C LEU A 110 28.17 -70.62 -58.74
N ARG A 111 27.15 -70.13 -59.49
CA ARG A 111 25.92 -70.92 -59.83
C ARG A 111 25.44 -71.82 -58.64
N ILE A 112 25.42 -71.28 -57.42
CA ILE A 112 25.14 -72.09 -56.22
C ILE A 112 23.65 -72.37 -56.10
N LYS A 113 23.30 -73.59 -55.71
CA LYS A 113 21.94 -74.03 -55.35
C LYS A 113 21.39 -73.20 -54.17
N ASP A 114 20.10 -72.85 -54.26
CA ASP A 114 19.33 -71.89 -53.44
C ASP A 114 19.58 -71.91 -51.91
N LYS A 115 20.01 -73.03 -51.33
CA LYS A 115 20.07 -73.25 -49.87
C LYS A 115 21.06 -72.38 -49.07
N THR A 116 22.10 -71.82 -49.70
CA THR A 116 23.07 -70.91 -49.04
C THR A 116 22.75 -69.43 -49.26
N ALA A 117 21.89 -69.11 -50.22
CA ALA A 117 21.36 -67.75 -50.40
C ALA A 117 20.30 -67.45 -49.32
N ASP A 118 19.47 -68.44 -48.96
CA ASP A 118 18.47 -68.32 -47.90
C ASP A 118 19.08 -68.04 -46.51
N GLU A 119 20.24 -68.62 -46.19
CA GLU A 119 20.96 -68.37 -44.93
C GLU A 119 21.51 -66.94 -44.86
N LEU A 120 22.08 -66.44 -45.96
CA LEU A 120 22.57 -65.07 -46.07
C LEU A 120 21.43 -64.02 -46.07
N GLU A 121 20.28 -64.35 -46.66
CA GLU A 121 19.09 -63.49 -46.56
C GLU A 121 18.53 -63.45 -45.14
N LYS A 122 18.55 -64.58 -44.41
CA LYS A 122 18.19 -64.62 -42.99
C LYS A 122 19.10 -63.76 -42.14
N ASP A 123 20.41 -63.87 -42.33
CA ASP A 123 21.38 -63.05 -41.59
C ASP A 123 21.22 -61.56 -41.92
N SER A 124 21.01 -61.23 -43.20
CA SER A 124 20.73 -59.85 -43.62
C SER A 124 19.43 -59.30 -43.03
N ALA A 125 18.38 -60.12 -42.95
CA ALA A 125 17.11 -59.74 -42.35
C ALA A 125 17.24 -59.57 -40.82
N SER A 126 17.99 -60.45 -40.16
CA SER A 126 18.29 -60.35 -38.71
C SER A 126 19.04 -59.05 -38.39
N ILE A 127 20.07 -58.72 -39.18
CA ILE A 127 20.83 -57.48 -39.02
C ILE A 127 19.94 -56.26 -39.25
N THR A 128 19.03 -56.31 -40.23
CA THR A 128 18.10 -55.21 -40.52
C THR A 128 17.11 -55.00 -39.37
N SER A 129 16.62 -56.08 -38.76
CA SER A 129 15.74 -56.03 -37.57
C SER A 129 16.44 -55.44 -36.34
N GLU A 130 17.71 -55.79 -36.10
CA GLU A 130 18.49 -55.18 -35.02
C GLU A 130 18.70 -53.66 -35.25
N ILE A 131 18.94 -53.25 -36.49
CA ILE A 131 19.09 -51.83 -36.86
C ILE A 131 17.79 -51.05 -36.63
N GLU A 132 16.64 -51.61 -37.01
CA GLU A 132 15.34 -50.97 -36.77
C GLU A 132 15.04 -50.83 -35.27
N THR A 133 15.39 -51.85 -34.47
CA THR A 133 15.24 -51.83 -33.01
C THR A 133 16.10 -50.74 -32.38
N LEU A 134 17.38 -50.66 -32.77
CA LEU A 134 18.30 -49.62 -32.29
C LEU A 134 17.85 -48.22 -32.72
N SER A 135 17.35 -48.07 -33.95
CA SER A 135 16.82 -46.79 -34.45
C SER A 135 15.58 -46.35 -33.69
N GLY A 136 14.69 -47.28 -33.33
CA GLY A 136 13.52 -47.01 -32.48
C GLY A 136 13.90 -46.55 -31.07
N GLN A 137 14.86 -47.22 -30.43
CA GLN A 137 15.38 -46.82 -29.12
C GLN A 137 16.05 -45.44 -29.16
N LEU A 138 16.74 -45.13 -30.26
CA LEU A 138 17.39 -43.83 -30.45
C LEU A 138 16.38 -42.70 -30.65
N ALA A 139 15.26 -42.97 -31.35
CA ALA A 139 14.16 -42.03 -31.52
C ALA A 139 13.40 -41.77 -30.20
N GLU A 140 13.12 -42.80 -29.40
CA GLU A 140 12.54 -42.65 -28.06
C GLU A 140 13.42 -41.79 -27.14
N LEU A 141 14.74 -42.04 -27.14
CA LEU A 141 15.71 -41.24 -26.39
C LEU A 141 15.78 -39.77 -26.86
N GLN A 142 15.62 -39.51 -28.17
CA GLN A 142 15.57 -38.16 -28.73
C GLN A 142 14.28 -37.41 -28.36
N GLN A 143 13.13 -38.11 -28.34
CA GLN A 143 11.83 -37.56 -27.92
C GLN A 143 11.87 -37.14 -26.44
N GLU A 144 12.37 -38.03 -25.57
CA GLU A 144 12.54 -37.77 -24.13
C GLU A 144 13.53 -36.62 -23.84
N LEU A 145 14.39 -36.30 -24.82
CA LEU A 145 15.38 -35.23 -24.74
C LEU A 145 14.79 -33.84 -24.98
N ALA A 146 13.84 -33.77 -25.92
CA ALA A 146 13.17 -32.55 -26.33
C ALA A 146 12.26 -32.00 -25.21
N ASP A 147 11.71 -32.87 -24.37
CA ASP A 147 10.74 -32.53 -23.33
C ASP A 147 11.36 -32.05 -21.99
N THR A 148 12.70 -31.99 -21.85
CA THR A 148 13.33 -31.61 -20.57
C THR A 148 13.88 -30.15 -20.59
N PRO A 149 13.52 -29.28 -19.63
CA PRO A 149 13.94 -27.88 -19.60
C PRO A 149 15.47 -27.66 -19.50
N ASP A 150 15.93 -26.54 -20.08
CA ASP A 150 17.33 -26.05 -20.03
C ASP A 150 17.83 -25.87 -18.57
N PRO A 151 19.03 -26.39 -18.20
CA PRO A 151 19.64 -26.18 -16.88
C PRO A 151 19.68 -24.73 -16.42
N LYS A 152 19.89 -23.78 -17.33
CA LYS A 152 19.89 -22.35 -16.99
C LYS A 152 18.49 -21.91 -16.57
N LYS A 153 17.46 -22.28 -17.34
CA LYS A 153 16.05 -22.01 -17.01
C LYS A 153 15.60 -22.67 -15.72
N LEU A 154 16.08 -23.89 -15.43
CA LEU A 154 15.81 -24.57 -14.15
C LEU A 154 16.39 -23.80 -12.96
N LEU A 155 17.61 -23.28 -13.11
CA LEU A 155 18.26 -22.50 -12.06
C LEU A 155 17.61 -21.11 -11.90
N GLU A 156 17.29 -20.44 -13.01
CA GLU A 156 16.59 -19.16 -13.02
C GLU A 156 15.22 -19.28 -12.34
N ALA A 157 14.40 -20.28 -12.72
CA ALA A 157 13.11 -20.53 -12.08
C ALA A 157 13.23 -20.89 -10.60
N TYR A 158 14.28 -21.60 -10.21
CA TYR A 158 14.55 -21.91 -8.80
C TYR A 158 14.86 -20.66 -7.99
N TYR A 159 15.72 -19.78 -8.51
CA TYR A 159 16.07 -18.53 -7.82
C TYR A 159 14.92 -17.51 -7.83
N GLU A 160 14.11 -17.45 -8.88
CA GLU A 160 12.88 -16.65 -8.90
C GLU A 160 11.92 -17.07 -7.77
N LYS A 161 11.81 -18.38 -7.47
CA LYS A 161 11.05 -18.87 -6.32
C LYS A 161 11.62 -18.38 -4.98
N MET A 162 12.93 -18.23 -4.87
CA MET A 162 13.58 -17.77 -3.63
C MET A 162 13.31 -16.29 -3.33
N GLU A 163 13.05 -15.48 -4.36
CA GLU A 163 12.69 -14.06 -4.20
C GLU A 163 11.35 -13.84 -3.51
N THR A 164 10.52 -14.88 -3.37
CA THR A 164 9.20 -14.81 -2.73
C THR A 164 9.07 -15.75 -1.53
N VAL A 165 10.19 -16.22 -0.96
CA VAL A 165 10.15 -17.01 0.27
C VAL A 165 9.81 -16.06 1.43
N PRO A 166 8.69 -16.28 2.16
CA PRO A 166 8.24 -15.37 3.19
C PRO A 166 9.27 -15.25 4.32
N LEU A 167 9.36 -14.06 4.92
CA LEU A 167 10.11 -13.87 6.15
C LEU A 167 9.34 -14.42 7.35
N THR A 168 10.06 -15.00 8.30
CA THR A 168 9.49 -15.38 9.61
C THR A 168 9.28 -14.15 10.49
N ASN A 169 8.39 -14.20 11.49
CA ASN A 169 8.17 -13.06 12.38
C ASN A 169 9.43 -12.59 13.13
N GLY A 170 10.31 -13.51 13.52
CA GLY A 170 11.61 -13.16 14.11
C GLY A 170 12.51 -12.37 13.14
N GLU A 171 12.43 -12.65 11.85
CA GLU A 171 13.16 -11.91 10.82
C GLU A 171 12.51 -10.58 10.50
N LYS A 172 11.17 -10.52 10.48
CA LYS A 172 10.44 -9.26 10.32
C LYS A 172 10.81 -8.27 11.45
N LEU A 173 10.89 -8.74 12.70
CA LEU A 173 11.33 -7.94 13.84
C LEU A 173 12.73 -7.34 13.67
N GLU A 174 13.67 -8.09 13.09
CA GLU A 174 15.05 -7.63 12.94
C GLU A 174 15.28 -6.82 11.66
N LEU A 175 14.63 -7.18 10.56
CA LEU A 175 14.93 -6.67 9.21
C LEU A 175 14.00 -5.52 8.79
N LEU A 176 12.87 -5.33 9.46
CA LEU A 176 11.92 -4.24 9.18
C LEU A 176 12.10 -3.03 10.09
N LYS A 177 13.22 -2.95 10.82
CA LYS A 177 13.56 -1.79 11.65
C LYS A 177 13.71 -0.53 10.78
N PRO A 178 13.25 0.64 11.23
CA PRO A 178 13.30 1.87 10.44
C PRO A 178 14.69 2.21 9.89
N GLU A 179 15.74 2.03 10.70
CA GLU A 179 17.13 2.26 10.30
C GLU A 179 17.62 1.31 9.21
N VAL A 180 17.10 0.08 9.13
CA VAL A 180 17.43 -0.86 8.06
C VAL A 180 16.73 -0.45 6.77
N LEU A 181 15.44 -0.10 6.87
CA LEU A 181 14.61 0.27 5.73
C LEU A 181 15.08 1.58 5.06
N ALA A 182 15.59 2.54 5.85
CA ALA A 182 16.16 3.79 5.33
C ALA A 182 17.47 3.60 4.54
N GLU A 183 18.13 2.45 4.66
CA GLU A 183 19.37 2.12 3.95
C GLU A 183 19.13 1.36 2.63
N LEU A 184 17.89 0.92 2.37
CA LEU A 184 17.51 0.23 1.14
C LEU A 184 17.30 1.23 -0.01
N SER A 185 17.63 0.86 -1.24
CA SER A 185 17.09 1.55 -2.41
C SER A 185 15.59 1.24 -2.56
N THR A 186 14.88 2.01 -3.39
CA THR A 186 13.46 1.73 -3.67
C THR A 186 13.26 0.35 -4.29
N GLU A 187 14.19 -0.11 -5.14
CA GLU A 187 14.17 -1.44 -5.73
C GLU A 187 14.42 -2.54 -4.68
N GLU A 188 15.36 -2.33 -3.77
CA GLU A 188 15.65 -3.24 -2.66
C GLU A 188 14.45 -3.32 -1.70
N TYR A 189 13.83 -2.19 -1.36
CA TYR A 189 12.61 -2.15 -0.54
C TYR A 189 11.45 -2.90 -1.22
N THR A 190 11.28 -2.69 -2.51
CA THR A 190 10.25 -3.38 -3.30
C THR A 190 10.51 -4.89 -3.37
N ALA A 191 11.78 -5.29 -3.51
CA ALA A 191 12.18 -6.70 -3.47
C ALA A 191 11.94 -7.33 -2.08
N LEU A 192 12.18 -6.57 -1.00
CA LEU A 192 11.87 -7.00 0.36
C LEU A 192 10.37 -7.25 0.53
N TRP A 193 9.52 -6.35 0.02
CA TRP A 193 8.07 -6.51 0.10
C TRP A 193 7.54 -7.75 -0.65
N ARG A 194 8.24 -8.24 -1.70
CA ARG A 194 7.86 -9.52 -2.33
C ARG A 194 7.90 -10.72 -1.38
N ARG A 195 8.60 -10.60 -0.24
CA ARG A 195 8.75 -11.60 0.81
C ARG A 195 7.91 -11.32 2.06
N LEU A 196 7.03 -10.32 2.02
CA LEU A 196 6.09 -9.96 3.09
C LEU A 196 4.64 -10.21 2.63
N ASN A 197 3.69 -10.02 3.54
CA ASN A 197 2.27 -10.04 3.18
C ASN A 197 1.96 -8.85 2.25
N PRO A 198 1.01 -8.99 1.31
CA PRO A 198 0.66 -7.92 0.37
C PRO A 198 -0.12 -6.77 1.02
N HIS A 199 -0.44 -6.90 2.30
CA HIS A 199 -1.25 -5.92 3.01
C HIS A 199 -0.46 -4.65 3.30
N PHE A 200 -1.15 -3.52 3.28
CA PHE A 200 -0.60 -2.22 3.57
C PHE A 200 -1.48 -1.39 4.51
N LEU A 201 -0.82 -0.41 5.11
CA LEU A 201 -1.38 0.73 5.80
C LEU A 201 -0.96 2.00 5.06
N SER A 202 -1.90 2.93 4.89
CA SER A 202 -1.63 4.22 4.25
C SER A 202 -1.97 5.39 5.14
N HIS A 203 -1.22 6.47 5.00
CA HIS A 203 -1.49 7.76 5.62
C HIS A 203 -1.53 8.80 4.51
N VAL A 204 -2.65 9.48 4.33
CA VAL A 204 -2.78 10.57 3.36
C VAL A 204 -2.54 11.91 4.04
N THR A 205 -1.85 12.82 3.36
CA THR A 205 -1.61 14.18 3.85
C THR A 205 -2.18 15.20 2.89
N ARG A 206 -2.58 16.35 3.44
CA ARG A 206 -3.16 17.43 2.63
C ARG A 206 -2.06 18.25 2.00
N GLN A 207 -1.95 18.18 0.68
CA GLN A 207 -1.14 19.08 -0.12
C GLN A 207 -2.05 19.90 -1.04
N GLY A 208 -1.86 21.22 -1.06
CA GLY A 208 -2.72 22.14 -1.78
C GLY A 208 -4.03 22.43 -1.03
N PHE A 209 -5.09 22.76 -1.75
CA PHE A 209 -6.40 23.03 -1.17
C PHE A 209 -7.20 21.77 -0.94
N ARG A 210 -7.87 21.67 0.21
CA ARG A 210 -8.84 20.60 0.38
C ARG A 210 -10.08 20.82 -0.48
N ASP A 211 -10.22 20.11 -1.59
CA ASP A 211 -11.30 20.34 -2.58
C ASP A 211 -12.47 19.36 -2.46
N HIS A 212 -12.39 18.36 -1.60
CA HIS A 212 -13.45 17.37 -1.41
C HIS A 212 -13.60 16.94 0.06
N ASN A 213 -14.76 16.36 0.36
CA ASN A 213 -15.01 15.62 1.58
C ASN A 213 -16.01 14.49 1.30
N ALA A 214 -15.85 13.38 2.03
CA ALA A 214 -16.78 12.26 1.94
C ALA A 214 -18.00 12.38 2.86
N MET A 215 -17.93 13.17 3.94
CA MET A 215 -19.02 13.31 4.90
C MET A 215 -18.96 14.58 5.76
N VAL A 216 -20.12 14.97 6.30
CA VAL A 216 -20.32 16.18 7.12
C VAL A 216 -19.36 16.25 8.32
N TYR A 217 -19.12 15.14 9.02
CA TYR A 217 -18.25 15.11 10.21
C TYR A 217 -16.75 15.05 9.89
N HIS A 218 -16.37 14.91 8.62
CA HIS A 218 -14.98 14.91 8.14
C HIS A 218 -14.70 16.10 7.22
N SER A 219 -15.40 17.23 7.38
CA SER A 219 -15.26 18.42 6.54
C SER A 219 -14.17 19.41 6.98
N ALA A 220 -13.44 19.12 8.08
CA ALA A 220 -12.47 20.05 8.65
C ALA A 220 -11.39 20.47 7.64
N GLY A 221 -11.18 21.78 7.48
CA GLY A 221 -10.20 22.36 6.54
C GLY A 221 -10.62 22.32 5.07
N LEU A 222 -11.89 22.08 4.75
CA LEU A 222 -12.39 22.23 3.38
C LEU A 222 -12.07 23.63 2.85
N GLN A 223 -11.52 23.71 1.64
CA GLN A 223 -11.03 24.93 0.96
C GLN A 223 -9.84 25.63 1.64
N GLU A 224 -9.25 25.04 2.69
CA GLU A 224 -8.02 25.54 3.29
C GLU A 224 -6.81 25.00 2.52
N PHE A 225 -5.79 25.85 2.38
CA PHE A 225 -4.50 25.47 1.80
C PHE A 225 -3.63 24.79 2.85
N HIS A 226 -3.04 23.65 2.50
CA HIS A 226 -2.13 22.89 3.32
C HIS A 226 -0.84 22.54 2.57
N SER A 227 0.29 22.58 3.28
CA SER A 227 1.60 22.15 2.78
C SER A 227 2.04 20.86 3.47
N GLY A 228 1.13 19.89 3.60
CA GLY A 228 1.27 18.75 4.50
C GLY A 228 2.52 17.91 4.26
N LEU A 229 2.87 17.61 3.00
CA LEU A 229 4.11 16.88 2.71
C LEU A 229 5.33 17.71 3.09
N VAL A 230 5.39 18.97 2.63
CA VAL A 230 6.50 19.89 2.93
C VAL A 230 6.72 19.99 4.44
N SER A 231 5.65 20.17 5.22
CA SER A 231 5.72 20.23 6.68
C SER A 231 6.27 18.95 7.30
N VAL A 232 5.91 17.76 6.77
CA VAL A 232 6.49 16.49 7.23
C VAL A 232 7.97 16.38 6.87
N LEU A 233 8.36 16.78 5.66
CA LEU A 233 9.75 16.69 5.18
C LEU A 233 10.69 17.65 5.92
N GLU A 234 10.24 18.87 6.22
CA GLU A 234 10.96 19.84 7.03
C GLU A 234 11.05 19.39 8.51
N ASP A 235 10.10 18.58 8.96
CA ASP A 235 10.02 18.05 10.31
C ASP A 235 10.69 16.66 10.42
N GLU A 236 11.95 16.60 10.01
CA GLU A 236 12.82 15.42 10.11
C GLU A 236 12.31 14.18 9.36
N LYS A 237 11.35 14.37 8.43
CA LYS A 237 10.64 13.29 7.72
C LYS A 237 9.96 12.31 8.67
N ILE A 238 9.29 12.84 9.70
CA ILE A 238 8.57 12.04 10.69
C ILE A 238 7.07 12.30 10.58
N LEU A 239 6.28 11.25 10.39
CA LEU A 239 4.83 11.29 10.57
C LEU A 239 4.51 11.33 12.06
N ARG A 240 4.03 12.48 12.52
CA ARG A 240 3.80 12.74 13.94
C ARG A 240 2.35 12.51 14.34
N PRO A 241 2.10 12.02 15.57
CA PRO A 241 0.75 11.90 16.09
C PRO A 241 0.12 13.28 16.35
N PRO A 242 -1.23 13.38 16.44
CA PRO A 242 -1.92 14.66 16.65
C PRO A 242 -1.42 15.48 17.84
N MET A 243 -1.04 14.84 18.96
CA MET A 243 -0.48 15.53 20.14
C MET A 243 0.81 16.30 19.81
N ALA A 244 1.64 15.77 18.91
CA ALA A 244 2.90 16.41 18.55
C ALA A 244 2.73 17.51 17.48
N VAL A 245 1.73 17.38 16.60
CA VAL A 245 1.44 18.36 15.53
C VAL A 245 0.53 19.49 16.02
N ARG A 246 -0.66 19.14 16.52
CA ARG A 246 -1.70 20.09 16.93
C ARG A 246 -1.40 20.71 18.28
N ASP A 247 -1.01 19.88 19.23
CA ASP A 247 -0.78 20.32 20.62
C ASP A 247 0.69 20.72 20.87
N ARG A 248 1.56 20.54 19.86
CA ARG A 248 2.99 20.93 19.87
C ARG A 248 3.84 20.27 20.96
N LEU A 249 3.36 19.18 21.56
CA LEU A 249 4.07 18.43 22.59
C LEU A 249 4.98 17.36 21.94
N ARG A 250 6.18 17.77 21.56
CA ARG A 250 7.16 16.91 20.85
C ARG A 250 8.16 16.21 21.76
N ALA A 251 8.30 16.67 23.00
CA ALA A 251 9.18 16.09 24.01
C ALA A 251 8.52 16.19 25.39
N ARG A 252 8.99 15.39 26.34
CA ARG A 252 8.41 15.30 27.69
C ARG A 252 9.20 16.09 28.75
N ASP A 253 10.15 16.90 28.33
CA ASP A 253 10.87 17.81 29.23
C ASP A 253 9.98 18.97 29.72
N GLU A 254 10.36 19.60 30.84
CA GLU A 254 9.57 20.65 31.49
C GLU A 254 9.29 21.84 30.55
N ALA A 255 10.24 22.24 29.70
CA ALA A 255 10.05 23.38 28.80
C ALA A 255 9.01 23.07 27.71
N SER A 256 9.07 21.87 27.15
CA SER A 256 8.08 21.39 26.18
C SER A 256 6.68 21.25 26.79
N VAL A 257 6.57 20.69 28.00
CA VAL A 257 5.28 20.58 28.71
C VAL A 257 4.73 21.95 29.08
N ARG A 258 5.59 22.88 29.52
CA ARG A 258 5.16 24.26 29.82
C ARG A 258 4.58 24.93 28.57
N LYS A 259 5.27 24.83 27.43
CA LYS A 259 4.79 25.36 26.15
C LYS A 259 3.48 24.75 25.71
N PHE A 260 3.29 23.44 25.91
CA PHE A 260 2.02 22.77 25.66
C PHE A 260 0.87 23.38 26.48
N LEU A 261 1.12 23.78 27.73
CA LEU A 261 0.11 24.35 28.64
C LEU A 261 -0.14 25.85 28.44
N GLU A 262 0.84 26.59 27.91
CA GLU A 262 0.87 28.06 27.84
C GLU A 262 -0.38 28.67 27.19
N ASP A 263 -0.89 28.06 26.12
CA ASP A 263 -1.90 28.71 25.31
C ASP A 263 -3.34 28.56 25.80
N TRP A 264 -3.60 27.65 26.74
CA TRP A 264 -4.96 27.32 27.16
C TRP A 264 -5.08 26.96 28.65
N ALA A 265 -4.15 26.19 29.22
CA ALA A 265 -4.19 25.78 30.63
C ALA A 265 -3.74 26.91 31.56
N LEU A 266 -2.58 27.51 31.27
CA LEU A 266 -2.00 28.58 32.11
C LEU A 266 -2.72 29.92 31.97
N LYS A 267 -3.64 30.04 30.99
CA LYS A 267 -4.56 31.19 30.85
C LYS A 267 -5.85 31.00 31.64
N ALA A 268 -5.99 29.95 32.44
CA ALA A 268 -7.15 29.77 33.31
C ALA A 268 -7.17 30.80 34.44
N GLU A 269 -8.34 31.00 35.06
CA GLU A 269 -8.51 31.99 36.14
C GLU A 269 -7.76 31.58 37.42
N ASN A 270 -7.59 30.28 37.65
CA ASN A 270 -6.95 29.74 38.85
C ASN A 270 -6.40 28.32 38.58
N GLU A 271 -5.65 27.82 39.56
CA GLU A 271 -4.99 26.51 39.54
C GLU A 271 -5.96 25.35 39.27
N GLU A 272 -7.11 25.33 39.95
CA GLU A 272 -8.11 24.26 39.82
C GLU A 272 -8.73 24.22 38.42
N GLU A 273 -9.06 25.38 37.85
CA GLU A 273 -9.57 25.46 36.49
C GLU A 273 -8.49 25.08 35.46
N ALA A 274 -7.21 25.41 35.69
CA ALA A 274 -6.11 24.95 34.84
C ALA A 274 -6.00 23.41 34.84
N LYS A 275 -6.02 22.79 36.02
CA LYS A 275 -6.02 21.32 36.18
C LYS A 275 -7.24 20.67 35.52
N LYS A 276 -8.42 21.28 35.64
CA LYS A 276 -9.65 20.80 34.97
C LYS A 276 -9.55 20.87 33.45
N ARG A 277 -9.02 21.96 32.89
CA ARG A 277 -8.76 22.08 31.45
C ARG A 277 -7.80 21.00 30.98
N LEU A 278 -6.73 20.73 31.74
CA LEU A 278 -5.77 19.67 31.42
C LEU A 278 -6.45 18.31 31.36
N ASN A 279 -7.22 17.98 32.39
CA ASN A 279 -7.97 16.74 32.43
C ASN A 279 -8.94 16.62 31.25
N ALA A 280 -9.62 17.70 30.86
CA ALA A 280 -10.48 17.71 29.68
C ALA A 280 -9.68 17.49 28.39
N GLN A 281 -8.53 18.15 28.23
CA GLN A 281 -7.68 18.02 27.04
C GLN A 281 -7.14 16.61 26.85
N LEU A 282 -6.89 15.88 27.94
CA LEU A 282 -6.32 14.52 27.91
C LEU A 282 -7.38 13.42 27.91
N ASN A 283 -8.56 13.63 28.51
CA ASN A 283 -9.53 12.54 28.73
C ASN A 283 -10.89 12.72 28.04
N HIS A 284 -11.27 13.94 27.65
CA HIS A 284 -12.59 14.18 27.07
C HIS A 284 -12.59 13.95 25.56
N THR A 285 -13.41 13.02 25.09
CA THR A 285 -13.60 12.73 23.66
C THR A 285 -15.05 12.35 23.38
N TRP A 286 -15.51 12.66 22.17
CA TRP A 286 -16.81 12.24 21.65
C TRP A 286 -16.66 11.05 20.69
N ALA A 287 -15.42 10.65 20.39
CA ALA A 287 -15.10 9.48 19.59
C ALA A 287 -15.13 8.22 20.46
N THR A 288 -15.17 7.06 19.79
CA THR A 288 -15.13 5.75 20.45
C THR A 288 -13.78 5.48 21.13
N ALA A 289 -12.69 5.95 20.54
CA ALA A 289 -11.34 5.78 21.07
C ALA A 289 -11.09 6.71 22.27
N PRO A 290 -10.42 6.23 23.35
CA PRO A 290 -9.99 7.08 24.46
C PRO A 290 -9.05 8.19 23.98
N ASN A 291 -9.24 9.39 24.51
CA ASN A 291 -8.66 10.62 23.95
C ASN A 291 -7.13 10.68 24.00
N TYR A 292 -6.49 10.25 25.10
CA TYR A 292 -5.02 10.28 25.19
C TYR A 292 -4.37 9.28 24.21
N PRO A 293 -4.71 7.97 24.23
CA PRO A 293 -4.23 7.01 23.24
C PRO A 293 -4.50 7.44 21.79
N ASP A 294 -5.68 8.00 21.50
CA ASP A 294 -6.04 8.50 20.18
C ASP A 294 -5.07 9.60 19.70
N LYS A 295 -4.79 10.59 20.55
CA LYS A 295 -3.91 11.73 20.24
C LYS A 295 -2.43 11.37 20.15
N THR A 296 -2.01 10.27 20.79
CA THR A 296 -0.60 9.82 20.77
C THR A 296 -0.29 8.81 19.68
N ALA A 297 -1.30 8.32 18.95
CA ALA A 297 -1.13 7.45 17.81
C ALA A 297 -1.02 8.24 16.49
N VAL A 298 -0.27 7.69 15.54
CA VAL A 298 -0.41 8.05 14.12
C VAL A 298 -1.52 7.17 13.54
N HIS A 299 -2.44 7.79 12.79
CA HIS A 299 -3.61 7.11 12.24
C HIS A 299 -3.33 6.70 10.80
N PHE A 300 -3.57 5.44 10.48
CA PHE A 300 -3.41 4.89 9.14
C PHE A 300 -4.71 4.25 8.67
N ALA A 301 -4.99 4.24 7.38
CA ALA A 301 -6.08 3.48 6.79
C ALA A 301 -5.59 2.12 6.30
N ALA A 302 -6.31 1.05 6.62
CA ALA A 302 -5.99 -0.30 6.16
C ALA A 302 -6.48 -0.57 4.73
N GLN A 303 -5.59 -1.03 3.85
CA GLN A 303 -5.89 -1.43 2.46
C GLN A 303 -6.51 -0.36 1.53
N ILE A 304 -6.66 0.89 1.98
CA ILE A 304 -7.14 2.02 1.17
C ILE A 304 -6.43 3.30 1.60
N VAL A 305 -6.28 4.27 0.70
CA VAL A 305 -5.66 5.57 1.02
C VAL A 305 -6.56 6.48 1.87
N ALA A 306 -7.89 6.31 1.75
CA ALA A 306 -8.91 7.13 2.42
C ALA A 306 -8.76 8.64 2.11
N ASP A 307 -8.31 8.96 0.90
CA ASP A 307 -8.15 10.31 0.37
C ASP A 307 -9.46 11.09 0.42
N ASP A 308 -10.60 10.48 0.08
CA ASP A 308 -11.90 11.16 0.17
C ASP A 308 -12.22 11.75 1.57
N TYR A 309 -11.68 11.14 2.63
CA TYR A 309 -11.92 11.53 4.03
C TYR A 309 -10.87 12.50 4.58
N TYR A 310 -9.60 12.32 4.20
CA TYR A 310 -8.46 12.98 4.84
C TYR A 310 -7.51 13.70 3.88
N GLY A 311 -7.68 13.45 2.58
CA GLY A 311 -6.92 14.02 1.47
C GLY A 311 -7.10 15.52 1.29
N GLY A 312 -6.29 16.04 0.36
CA GLY A 312 -6.26 17.45 0.00
C GLY A 312 -6.98 17.66 -1.32
N GLU A 313 -6.22 17.62 -2.40
CA GLU A 313 -6.66 17.92 -3.76
C GLU A 313 -6.90 16.63 -4.54
N SER A 314 -8.13 16.40 -5.03
CA SER A 314 -8.44 15.21 -5.84
C SER A 314 -7.45 15.06 -7.01
N ASN A 315 -6.96 13.85 -7.29
CA ASN A 315 -5.93 13.62 -8.32
C ASN A 315 -4.58 14.34 -8.09
N ASN A 316 -4.39 15.08 -7.00
CA ASN A 316 -3.09 15.62 -6.57
C ASN A 316 -2.73 15.11 -5.16
N GLU A 317 -3.27 13.94 -4.79
CA GLU A 317 -3.14 13.35 -3.47
C GLU A 317 -1.71 12.88 -3.18
N VAL A 318 -1.22 13.20 -1.99
CA VAL A 318 0.07 12.73 -1.48
C VAL A 318 -0.18 11.81 -0.31
N PHE A 319 0.40 10.62 -0.37
CA PHE A 319 0.25 9.64 0.70
C PHE A 319 1.52 8.82 0.94
N PHE A 320 1.58 8.26 2.14
CA PHE A 320 2.62 7.37 2.62
C PHE A 320 2.06 5.97 2.70
N LEU A 321 2.84 4.99 2.27
CA LEU A 321 2.45 3.59 2.20
C LEU A 321 3.45 2.73 2.96
N TYR A 322 2.95 1.90 3.87
CA TYR A 322 3.76 0.97 4.64
C TYR A 322 3.20 -0.44 4.46
N PRO A 323 4.04 -1.46 4.17
CA PRO A 323 3.62 -2.85 4.34
C PRO A 323 3.12 -3.05 5.76
N SER A 324 1.98 -3.73 5.95
CA SER A 324 1.40 -3.94 7.28
C SER A 324 2.37 -4.67 8.21
N ASP A 325 3.19 -5.60 7.68
CA ASP A 325 4.26 -6.27 8.43
C ASP A 325 5.28 -5.29 9.03
N VAL A 326 5.59 -4.16 8.37
CA VAL A 326 6.52 -3.16 8.89
C VAL A 326 5.94 -2.51 10.15
N LEU A 327 4.71 -2.01 10.09
CA LEU A 327 4.13 -1.32 11.24
C LEU A 327 3.73 -2.30 12.36
N ALA A 328 3.15 -3.45 12.01
CA ALA A 328 2.75 -4.46 13.00
C ALA A 328 3.94 -5.06 13.75
N SER A 329 5.09 -5.26 13.08
CA SER A 329 6.29 -5.80 13.74
C SER A 329 7.03 -4.78 14.59
N GLN A 330 6.95 -3.49 14.28
CA GLN A 330 7.76 -2.47 14.96
C GLN A 330 6.99 -1.64 15.99
N HIS A 331 5.67 -1.70 16.01
CA HIS A 331 4.83 -0.82 16.83
C HIS A 331 3.66 -1.55 17.47
N HIS A 332 3.15 -0.98 18.57
CA HIS A 332 1.84 -1.35 19.08
C HIS A 332 0.75 -0.72 18.21
N PHE A 333 -0.35 -1.45 18.03
CA PHE A 333 -1.44 -0.97 17.17
C PHE A 333 -2.83 -1.40 17.66
N ALA A 334 -3.86 -0.68 17.22
CA ALA A 334 -5.26 -1.02 17.44
C ALA A 334 -6.11 -0.61 16.24
N PHE A 335 -7.23 -1.28 16.04
CA PHE A 335 -8.23 -0.91 15.03
C PHE A 335 -9.33 -0.08 15.68
N ASN A 336 -9.81 0.95 14.97
CA ASN A 336 -10.99 1.72 15.36
C ASN A 336 -12.29 0.95 15.07
N GLY A 337 -12.30 0.20 13.98
CA GLY A 337 -13.41 -0.65 13.57
C GLY A 337 -13.54 -1.95 14.37
N TRP A 338 -14.71 -2.59 14.23
CA TRP A 338 -15.01 -3.87 14.89
C TRP A 338 -14.27 -5.04 14.25
N GLU A 339 -13.95 -4.94 12.95
CA GLU A 339 -13.15 -5.93 12.25
C GLU A 339 -11.68 -5.61 12.59
N LYS A 340 -10.91 -6.59 13.07
CA LYS A 340 -9.52 -6.36 13.51
C LYS A 340 -8.60 -7.05 12.53
N ASP A 341 -8.44 -6.42 11.38
CA ASP A 341 -8.00 -7.11 10.18
C ASP A 341 -7.14 -6.22 9.29
N PHE A 342 -5.87 -6.62 9.10
CA PHE A 342 -4.99 -5.98 8.13
C PHE A 342 -5.27 -6.42 6.69
N THR A 343 -5.96 -7.53 6.48
CA THR A 343 -6.07 -8.19 5.17
C THR A 343 -7.11 -7.56 4.25
N LYS A 344 -7.99 -6.74 4.81
CA LYS A 344 -9.09 -6.08 4.09
C LYS A 344 -9.42 -4.74 4.73
N PRO A 345 -10.00 -3.79 3.98
CA PRO A 345 -10.58 -2.60 4.60
C PRO A 345 -11.76 -2.99 5.49
N GLN A 346 -12.03 -2.18 6.51
CA GLN A 346 -13.26 -2.28 7.29
C GLN A 346 -14.48 -2.16 6.40
N SER A 347 -15.53 -2.94 6.70
CA SER A 347 -16.83 -2.81 6.05
C SER A 347 -17.41 -1.38 6.13
N GLU A 348 -17.14 -0.65 7.22
CA GLU A 348 -17.37 0.78 7.32
C GLU A 348 -16.04 1.55 7.17
N THR A 349 -15.77 2.05 5.97
CA THR A 349 -14.53 2.77 5.60
C THR A 349 -14.22 3.97 6.50
N LYS A 350 -15.24 4.60 7.09
CA LYS A 350 -15.09 5.72 8.03
C LYS A 350 -14.51 5.32 9.40
N TRP A 351 -14.46 4.02 9.69
CA TRP A 351 -13.85 3.45 10.90
C TRP A 351 -12.62 2.62 10.57
N ASN A 352 -12.03 2.84 9.40
CA ASN A 352 -10.91 2.06 8.86
C ASN A 352 -9.55 2.47 9.42
N ASP A 353 -9.54 3.27 10.49
CA ASP A 353 -8.31 3.69 11.13
C ASP A 353 -7.65 2.53 11.88
N VAL A 354 -6.34 2.47 11.72
CA VAL A 354 -5.41 1.72 12.55
C VAL A 354 -4.57 2.75 13.31
N PHE A 355 -4.73 2.77 14.62
CA PHE A 355 -3.90 3.53 15.54
C PHE A 355 -2.56 2.82 15.66
N VAL A 356 -1.46 3.52 15.38
CA VAL A 356 -0.10 3.01 15.52
C VAL A 356 0.66 3.93 16.47
N TRP A 357 1.12 3.39 17.61
CA TRP A 357 1.84 4.17 18.61
C TRP A 357 3.35 4.14 18.36
N PRO A 358 4.00 5.30 18.19
CA PRO A 358 5.45 5.39 18.22
C PRO A 358 6.01 4.82 19.53
N LEU A 359 7.11 4.08 19.46
CA LEU A 359 7.73 3.49 20.65
C LEU A 359 8.43 4.52 21.55
N THR A 360 8.81 5.68 20.98
CA THR A 360 9.46 6.77 21.72
C THR A 360 8.46 7.85 22.10
N LEU A 361 8.48 8.25 23.38
CA LEU A 361 7.68 9.37 23.87
C LEU A 361 8.36 10.74 23.60
N ASP A 362 9.68 10.73 23.53
CA ASP A 362 10.50 11.86 23.08
C ASP A 362 10.67 11.78 21.57
N ASN A 363 10.38 12.88 20.89
CA ASN A 363 10.32 12.97 19.44
C ASN A 363 9.42 11.89 18.79
N PRO A 364 8.14 11.78 19.19
CA PRO A 364 7.28 10.69 18.73
C PRO A 364 6.96 10.83 17.23
N GLY A 365 6.96 9.69 16.54
CA GLY A 365 6.40 9.53 15.20
C GLY A 365 6.93 8.31 14.45
N ILE A 366 6.50 8.18 13.20
CA ILE A 366 6.87 7.09 12.29
C ILE A 366 7.71 7.69 11.16
N SER A 367 8.89 7.13 10.92
CA SER A 367 9.77 7.62 9.84
C SER A 367 9.09 7.49 8.47
N VAL A 368 9.19 8.52 7.64
CA VAL A 368 8.77 8.44 6.23
C VAL A 368 9.67 7.49 5.45
N ASP A 369 10.95 7.42 5.79
CA ASP A 369 11.94 6.61 5.07
C ASP A 369 11.82 5.10 5.36
N SER A 370 10.93 4.68 6.29
CA SER A 370 10.55 3.27 6.48
C SER A 370 9.34 2.85 5.62
N GLY A 371 8.70 3.78 4.91
CA GLY A 371 7.60 3.55 3.99
C GLY A 371 7.93 4.02 2.57
N VAL A 372 6.94 3.98 1.69
CA VAL A 372 7.01 4.48 0.32
C VAL A 372 6.13 5.72 0.19
N VAL A 373 6.68 6.82 -0.30
CA VAL A 373 5.90 8.03 -0.62
C VAL A 373 5.37 7.94 -2.03
N PHE A 374 4.07 8.16 -2.19
CA PHE A 374 3.41 8.23 -3.48
C PHE A 374 3.07 9.68 -3.81
N LEU A 375 3.59 10.15 -4.95
CA LEU A 375 3.33 11.49 -5.46
C LEU A 375 2.64 11.41 -6.83
N PRO A 376 1.68 12.30 -7.11
CA PRO A 376 1.02 12.35 -8.40
C PRO A 376 2.04 12.73 -9.48
N GLU A 377 1.96 12.10 -10.65
CA GLU A 377 2.93 12.28 -11.72
C GLU A 377 2.51 13.40 -12.68
N SER A 378 1.33 13.27 -13.27
CA SER A 378 0.94 14.10 -14.43
C SER A 378 0.03 15.28 -14.10
N THR A 379 -0.40 15.42 -12.85
CA THR A 379 -1.37 16.44 -12.44
C THR A 379 -0.82 17.85 -12.68
N PRO A 380 -1.52 18.70 -13.46
CA PRO A 380 -1.06 20.07 -13.71
C PRO A 380 -1.20 20.91 -12.43
N VAL A 381 -0.09 21.47 -11.98
CA VAL A 381 -0.02 22.27 -10.76
C VAL A 381 0.72 23.57 -10.98
N ASP A 382 0.40 24.57 -10.17
CA ASP A 382 1.13 25.81 -10.08
C ASP A 382 2.58 25.56 -9.60
N PRO A 383 3.61 26.07 -10.31
CA PRO A 383 5.01 25.76 -10.03
C PRO A 383 5.55 26.39 -8.74
N GLU A 384 4.80 27.31 -8.11
CA GLU A 384 5.19 27.93 -6.84
C GLU A 384 4.55 27.21 -5.65
N THR A 385 3.28 26.81 -5.78
CA THR A 385 2.47 26.29 -4.68
C THR A 385 2.27 24.78 -4.72
N GLY A 386 2.43 24.14 -5.88
CA GLY A 386 2.13 22.72 -6.08
C GLY A 386 0.64 22.39 -6.08
N SER A 387 -0.23 23.41 -6.16
CA SER A 387 -1.69 23.28 -6.19
C SER A 387 -2.25 23.30 -7.61
N LYS A 388 -3.34 22.58 -7.87
CA LYS A 388 -4.11 22.69 -9.11
C LYS A 388 -4.80 24.05 -9.29
N TYR A 389 -5.04 24.77 -8.19
CA TYR A 389 -5.88 25.97 -8.17
C TYR A 389 -5.05 27.26 -8.18
N ALA A 390 -5.56 28.26 -8.87
CA ALA A 390 -5.06 29.62 -8.73
C ALA A 390 -5.37 30.13 -7.32
N SER A 391 -4.41 30.81 -6.70
CA SER A 391 -4.54 31.31 -5.33
C SER A 391 -3.89 32.66 -5.13
N GLU A 392 -4.33 33.36 -4.08
CA GLU A 392 -3.78 34.62 -3.65
C GLU A 392 -3.67 34.69 -2.12
N MET A 393 -2.79 35.54 -1.61
CA MET A 393 -2.70 35.80 -0.17
C MET A 393 -3.75 36.85 0.21
N LYS A 394 -4.56 36.55 1.22
CA LYS A 394 -5.52 37.49 1.83
C LYS A 394 -5.42 37.47 3.34
N ILE A 395 -5.75 38.60 3.96
CA ILE A 395 -5.95 38.66 5.41
C ILE A 395 -7.37 38.16 5.70
N VAL A 396 -7.46 37.01 6.36
CA VAL A 396 -8.71 36.39 6.80
C VAL A 396 -8.63 36.28 8.31
N GLU A 397 -9.58 36.92 9.02
CA GLU A 397 -9.63 36.91 10.50
C GLU A 397 -8.34 37.42 11.18
N GLY A 398 -7.60 38.32 10.52
CA GLY A 398 -6.36 38.90 11.03
C GLY A 398 -5.11 38.07 10.73
N GLU A 399 -5.24 36.94 10.05
CA GLU A 399 -4.12 36.10 9.63
C GLU A 399 -3.96 36.13 8.10
N GLU A 400 -2.71 36.14 7.64
CA GLU A 400 -2.42 36.01 6.20
C GLU A 400 -2.61 34.56 5.78
N LYS A 401 -3.66 34.29 4.99
CA LYS A 401 -4.02 32.96 4.49
C LYS A 401 -4.02 32.96 2.96
N ARG A 402 -3.57 31.85 2.39
CA ARG A 402 -3.70 31.58 0.95
C ARG A 402 -5.12 31.11 0.67
N VAL A 403 -5.81 31.77 -0.24
CA VAL A 403 -7.21 31.45 -0.60
C VAL A 403 -7.32 31.18 -2.10
N MET A 404 -8.27 30.32 -2.49
CA MET A 404 -8.57 30.06 -3.90
C MET A 404 -9.18 31.29 -4.57
N VAL A 405 -8.83 31.50 -5.83
CA VAL A 405 -9.44 32.51 -6.70
C VAL A 405 -10.66 31.89 -7.38
N GLU A 406 -11.81 32.56 -7.30
CA GLU A 406 -13.04 32.11 -7.97
C GLU A 406 -12.98 32.39 -9.48
N ASP A 407 -13.49 31.47 -10.28
CA ASP A 407 -13.65 31.66 -11.73
C ASP A 407 -15.01 32.29 -12.03
N GLU A 408 -15.09 33.63 -11.91
CA GLU A 408 -16.32 34.39 -12.13
C GLU A 408 -16.93 34.13 -13.52
N LYS A 409 -16.10 33.82 -14.53
CA LYS A 409 -16.55 33.56 -15.90
C LYS A 409 -17.24 32.20 -16.00
N LEU A 410 -16.64 31.15 -15.46
CA LEU A 410 -17.25 29.81 -15.43
C LEU A 410 -18.49 29.78 -14.54
N VAL A 411 -18.45 30.43 -13.37
CA VAL A 411 -19.60 30.56 -12.48
C VAL A 411 -20.77 31.24 -13.20
N SER A 412 -20.52 32.37 -13.87
CA SER A 412 -21.54 33.07 -14.64
C SER A 412 -22.09 32.23 -15.80
N ALA A 413 -21.23 31.52 -16.53
CA ALA A 413 -21.64 30.65 -17.64
C ALA A 413 -22.52 29.49 -17.16
N PHE A 414 -22.21 28.90 -16.00
CA PHE A 414 -23.01 27.84 -15.40
C PHE A 414 -24.36 28.34 -14.89
N ILE A 415 -24.40 29.50 -14.22
CA ILE A 415 -25.65 30.14 -13.79
C ILE A 415 -26.55 30.42 -15.00
N GLU A 416 -25.98 30.93 -16.08
CA GLU A 416 -26.72 31.21 -17.31
C GLU A 416 -27.23 29.92 -17.99
N TRP A 417 -26.41 28.86 -18.02
CA TRP A 417 -26.86 27.54 -18.46
C TRP A 417 -28.04 27.05 -17.63
N ALA A 418 -27.94 27.12 -16.30
CA ALA A 418 -29.00 26.70 -15.37
C ALA A 418 -30.31 27.46 -15.59
N LYS A 419 -30.25 28.78 -15.83
CA LYS A 419 -31.42 29.63 -16.10
C LYS A 419 -32.13 29.28 -17.40
N ASN A 420 -31.39 28.77 -18.38
CA ASN A 420 -31.91 28.45 -19.72
C ASN A 420 -32.32 26.97 -19.88
N LEU A 421 -32.16 26.15 -18.85
CA LEU A 421 -32.61 24.76 -18.86
C LEU A 421 -34.13 24.69 -19.04
N ASN A 422 -34.55 23.85 -19.98
CA ASN A 422 -35.96 23.62 -20.31
C ASN A 422 -36.17 22.18 -20.76
N ASP A 423 -37.41 21.84 -21.10
CA ASP A 423 -37.78 20.47 -21.46
C ASP A 423 -37.02 19.91 -22.66
N GLU A 424 -36.49 20.75 -23.56
CA GLU A 424 -35.71 20.34 -24.74
C GLU A 424 -34.21 20.27 -24.47
N SER A 425 -33.73 20.74 -23.31
CA SER A 425 -32.31 20.72 -22.96
C SER A 425 -31.77 19.29 -22.90
N PRO A 426 -30.57 19.00 -23.46
CA PRO A 426 -29.97 17.67 -23.46
C PRO A 426 -29.87 17.05 -22.06
N ALA A 427 -29.45 17.83 -21.06
CA ALA A 427 -29.40 17.38 -19.66
C ALA A 427 -30.76 16.94 -19.11
N ILE A 428 -31.83 17.68 -19.46
CA ILE A 428 -33.19 17.40 -18.99
C ILE A 428 -33.78 16.18 -19.68
N GLN A 429 -33.57 16.03 -20.99
CA GLN A 429 -33.97 14.83 -21.74
C GLN A 429 -33.26 13.59 -21.20
N ALA A 430 -31.94 13.67 -20.99
CA ALA A 430 -31.16 12.58 -20.42
C ALA A 430 -31.60 12.21 -18.99
N TYR A 431 -31.93 13.21 -18.15
CA TYR A 431 -32.49 12.96 -16.82
C TYR A 431 -33.87 12.28 -16.87
N LYS A 432 -34.74 12.70 -17.79
CA LYS A 432 -36.06 12.07 -18.00
C LYS A 432 -35.94 10.62 -18.46
N GLU A 433 -34.99 10.31 -19.33
CA GLU A 433 -34.69 8.92 -19.75
C GLU A 433 -34.12 8.08 -18.61
N TYR A 434 -33.23 8.67 -17.81
CA TYR A 434 -32.68 8.05 -16.60
C TYR A 434 -33.76 7.72 -15.57
N ARG A 435 -34.71 8.64 -15.32
CA ARG A 435 -35.85 8.46 -14.38
C ARG A 435 -37.05 7.74 -15.00
N GLY A 436 -37.09 7.59 -16.32
CA GLY A 436 -38.21 7.09 -17.10
C GLY A 436 -38.46 5.58 -16.92
N LYS A 437 -39.46 5.28 -16.08
CA LYS A 437 -40.18 4.01 -15.83
C LYS A 437 -39.54 2.98 -14.89
N GLU A 438 -40.28 2.75 -13.80
CA GLU A 438 -40.34 1.57 -12.94
C GLU A 438 -40.38 0.28 -13.77
N ASN A 439 -39.28 -0.45 -13.86
CA ASN A 439 -39.23 -1.92 -13.82
C ASN A 439 -37.80 -2.44 -14.09
N ASN A 440 -37.11 -2.74 -12.99
CA ASN A 440 -36.22 -3.88 -12.78
C ASN A 440 -35.45 -4.43 -13.99
N ARG A 441 -34.23 -3.92 -14.20
CA ARG A 441 -33.06 -4.72 -14.60
C ARG A 441 -31.77 -3.94 -14.33
N TRP A 442 -30.97 -4.42 -13.38
CA TRP A 442 -29.68 -3.84 -12.96
C TRP A 442 -28.73 -3.51 -14.13
N ALA A 443 -28.72 -4.33 -15.20
CA ALA A 443 -27.86 -4.10 -16.37
C ALA A 443 -28.31 -2.93 -17.29
N TYR A 444 -29.59 -2.55 -17.29
CA TYR A 444 -30.08 -1.41 -18.08
C TYR A 444 -29.95 -0.07 -17.32
N GLN A 445 -29.76 -0.15 -16.00
CA GLN A 445 -29.61 1.01 -15.15
C GLN A 445 -28.22 1.65 -15.33
N SER A 446 -27.16 0.85 -15.46
CA SER A 446 -25.79 1.34 -15.66
C SER A 446 -25.58 2.05 -17.01
N ASP A 447 -26.15 1.53 -18.11
CA ASP A 447 -26.03 2.16 -19.43
C ASP A 447 -26.78 3.51 -19.51
N ARG A 448 -27.96 3.60 -18.89
CA ARG A 448 -28.75 4.85 -18.81
C ARG A 448 -28.07 5.87 -17.89
N GLU A 449 -27.58 5.42 -16.75
CA GLU A 449 -26.81 6.24 -15.81
C GLU A 449 -25.56 6.82 -16.51
N ARG A 450 -24.80 5.98 -17.21
CA ARG A 450 -23.66 6.43 -18.01
C ARG A 450 -24.08 7.43 -19.08
N THR A 451 -25.18 7.18 -19.80
CA THR A 451 -25.69 8.10 -20.83
C THR A 451 -26.05 9.47 -20.23
N PHE A 452 -26.67 9.48 -19.06
CA PHE A 452 -27.03 10.68 -18.35
C PHE A 452 -25.81 11.48 -17.88
N TYR A 453 -24.87 10.84 -17.19
CA TYR A 453 -23.64 11.51 -16.74
C TYR A 453 -22.80 12.00 -17.92
N ASN A 454 -22.72 11.25 -19.02
CA ASN A 454 -22.03 11.69 -20.23
C ASN A 454 -22.68 12.93 -20.85
N ALA A 455 -24.02 13.01 -20.87
CA ALA A 455 -24.72 14.19 -21.38
C ALA A 455 -24.42 15.42 -20.53
N LEU A 456 -24.45 15.28 -19.19
CA LEU A 456 -24.09 16.35 -18.27
C LEU A 456 -22.63 16.78 -18.44
N GLN A 457 -21.70 15.83 -18.46
CA GLN A 457 -20.29 16.11 -18.64
C GLN A 457 -20.05 16.89 -19.94
N GLN A 458 -20.69 16.49 -21.05
CA GLN A 458 -20.59 17.21 -22.32
C GLN A 458 -21.15 18.64 -22.24
N GLU A 459 -22.26 18.85 -21.54
CA GLU A 459 -22.79 20.21 -21.32
C GLU A 459 -21.81 21.06 -20.51
N MET A 460 -21.25 20.52 -19.43
CA MET A 460 -20.27 21.22 -18.60
C MET A 460 -18.98 21.54 -19.38
N SER A 461 -18.48 20.61 -20.19
CA SER A 461 -17.32 20.86 -21.04
C SER A 461 -17.56 21.97 -22.07
N LYS A 462 -18.80 22.12 -22.60
CA LYS A 462 -19.15 23.25 -23.49
C LYS A 462 -19.09 24.60 -22.79
N LEU A 463 -19.30 24.64 -21.47
CA LEU A 463 -19.17 25.86 -20.66
C LEU A 463 -17.71 26.25 -20.41
N GLY A 464 -16.77 25.33 -20.67
CA GLY A 464 -15.34 25.54 -20.50
C GLY A 464 -14.74 24.85 -19.27
N PHE A 465 -15.52 24.04 -18.54
CA PHE A 465 -14.97 23.19 -17.48
C PHE A 465 -14.06 22.10 -18.09
N ASP A 466 -12.93 21.84 -17.42
CA ASP A 466 -12.07 20.71 -17.78
C ASP A 466 -12.79 19.37 -17.57
N ALA A 467 -12.28 18.29 -18.17
CA ALA A 467 -12.99 17.00 -18.20
C ALA A 467 -13.26 16.42 -16.81
N GLU A 468 -12.35 16.64 -15.86
CA GLU A 468 -12.45 16.19 -14.46
C GLU A 468 -13.51 17.01 -13.73
N THR A 469 -13.41 18.34 -13.78
CA THR A 469 -14.39 19.23 -13.14
C THR A 469 -15.79 19.05 -13.74
N ALA A 470 -15.89 18.88 -15.05
CA ALA A 470 -17.15 18.59 -15.74
C ALA A 470 -17.79 17.29 -15.22
N LEU A 471 -16.97 16.26 -14.99
CA LEU A 471 -17.44 14.98 -14.43
C LEU A 471 -17.85 15.12 -12.97
N ALA A 472 -17.08 15.86 -12.15
CA ALA A 472 -17.41 16.13 -10.76
C ALA A 472 -18.75 16.87 -10.62
N ILE A 473 -18.97 17.92 -11.43
CA ILE A 473 -20.27 18.60 -11.49
C ILE A 473 -21.37 17.62 -11.93
N ALA A 474 -21.13 16.81 -12.97
CA ALA A 474 -22.11 15.86 -13.47
C ALA A 474 -22.54 14.85 -12.39
N HIS A 475 -21.62 14.40 -11.53
CA HIS A 475 -21.92 13.52 -10.40
C HIS A 475 -22.63 14.23 -9.24
N GLN A 476 -22.34 15.50 -8.99
CA GLN A 476 -22.91 16.25 -7.88
C GLN A 476 -24.31 16.82 -8.14
N LEU A 477 -24.64 17.18 -9.39
CA LEU A 477 -25.95 17.76 -9.71
C LEU A 477 -27.16 16.85 -9.41
N PRO A 478 -27.10 15.53 -9.62
CA PRO A 478 -28.21 14.63 -9.31
C PRO A 478 -28.32 14.32 -7.81
N LEU A 479 -27.23 14.48 -7.05
CA LEU A 479 -27.23 14.30 -5.59
C LEU A 479 -28.14 15.34 -4.92
N ASP A 480 -28.73 14.94 -3.80
CA ASP A 480 -29.76 15.69 -3.06
C ASP A 480 -30.99 16.07 -3.88
N ASN A 481 -31.32 15.24 -4.89
CA ASN A 481 -32.46 15.43 -5.78
C ASN A 481 -32.37 16.74 -6.58
N GLY A 482 -31.17 17.22 -6.94
CA GLY A 482 -31.03 18.52 -7.61
C GLY A 482 -31.83 18.65 -8.91
N PHE A 483 -31.72 17.68 -9.82
CA PHE A 483 -32.54 17.65 -11.03
C PHE A 483 -34.03 17.37 -10.75
N GLY A 484 -34.35 16.61 -9.70
CA GLY A 484 -35.74 16.37 -9.32
C GLY A 484 -36.42 17.61 -8.74
N ALA A 485 -35.68 18.41 -7.97
CA ALA A 485 -36.07 19.74 -7.53
C ALA A 485 -36.25 20.64 -8.75
N PHE A 486 -35.25 20.68 -9.64
CA PHE A 486 -35.29 21.54 -10.83
C PHE A 486 -36.52 21.28 -11.70
N MET A 487 -36.84 20.01 -11.94
CA MET A 487 -38.05 19.61 -12.68
C MET A 487 -39.36 19.98 -11.97
N SER A 488 -39.36 20.12 -10.64
CA SER A 488 -40.56 20.40 -9.84
C SER A 488 -40.78 21.90 -9.59
N ASN A 489 -39.72 22.68 -9.43
CA ASN A 489 -39.79 24.09 -9.00
C ASN A 489 -38.87 25.05 -9.78
N GLY A 490 -38.10 24.57 -10.76
CA GLY A 490 -37.17 25.37 -11.56
C GLY A 490 -35.83 25.69 -10.87
N THR A 491 -35.49 25.06 -9.73
CA THR A 491 -34.24 25.29 -8.99
C THR A 491 -33.55 23.97 -8.61
N PHE A 492 -32.21 23.97 -8.49
CA PHE A 492 -31.45 22.76 -8.13
C PHE A 492 -31.51 22.37 -6.64
N VAL A 493 -32.27 23.10 -5.81
CA VAL A 493 -32.38 22.86 -4.36
C VAL A 493 -33.83 23.05 -3.90
N TRP A 494 -34.20 22.37 -2.82
CA TRP A 494 -35.48 22.57 -2.16
C TRP A 494 -35.41 23.79 -1.23
N GLY A 495 -36.27 24.79 -1.40
CA GLY A 495 -36.33 25.97 -0.52
C GLY A 495 -36.60 27.28 -1.26
N GLU A 496 -36.37 28.40 -0.57
CA GLU A 496 -36.58 29.77 -1.09
C GLU A 496 -35.35 30.35 -1.82
N SER A 497 -34.31 29.55 -2.09
CA SER A 497 -33.12 30.02 -2.83
C SER A 497 -33.50 30.42 -4.25
N THR A 498 -32.97 31.56 -4.71
CA THR A 498 -33.09 31.95 -6.12
C THR A 498 -32.38 30.92 -7.02
N PRO A 499 -32.79 30.75 -8.29
CA PRO A 499 -32.09 29.82 -9.22
C PRO A 499 -30.59 30.07 -9.30
N GLU A 500 -30.17 31.33 -9.18
CA GLU A 500 -28.76 31.74 -9.18
C GLU A 500 -28.01 31.29 -7.93
N GLN A 501 -28.58 31.50 -6.74
CA GLN A 501 -28.01 31.00 -5.49
C GLN A 501 -27.94 29.47 -5.49
N ALA A 502 -29.00 28.81 -5.94
CA ALA A 502 -29.06 27.35 -6.07
C ALA A 502 -27.97 26.79 -7.00
N ALA A 503 -27.76 27.43 -8.16
CA ALA A 503 -26.72 27.05 -9.10
C ALA A 503 -25.31 27.25 -8.51
N ARG A 504 -25.10 28.37 -7.80
CA ARG A 504 -23.83 28.67 -7.13
C ARG A 504 -23.52 27.66 -6.02
N GLU A 505 -24.50 27.33 -5.18
CA GLU A 505 -24.38 26.33 -4.12
C GLU A 505 -23.98 24.96 -4.69
N LYS A 506 -24.56 24.56 -5.83
CA LYS A 506 -24.20 23.30 -6.51
C LYS A 506 -22.78 23.28 -7.10
N LEU A 507 -22.32 24.41 -7.64
CA LEU A 507 -20.91 24.51 -8.06
C LEU A 507 -19.96 24.45 -6.87
N GLN A 508 -20.31 25.11 -5.76
CA GLN A 508 -19.52 25.11 -4.53
C GLN A 508 -19.44 23.73 -3.88
N SER A 509 -20.55 22.98 -3.86
CA SER A 509 -20.56 21.59 -3.36
C SER A 509 -19.70 20.65 -4.21
N ALA A 510 -19.52 20.98 -5.49
CA ALA A 510 -18.64 20.26 -6.40
C ALA A 510 -17.20 20.82 -6.43
N SER A 511 -16.89 21.85 -5.64
CA SER A 511 -15.61 22.60 -5.69
C SER A 511 -15.19 23.02 -7.10
N ALA A 512 -16.19 23.35 -7.93
CA ALA A 512 -16.03 23.63 -9.35
C ALA A 512 -16.06 25.12 -9.69
N ASN A 513 -16.35 25.99 -8.70
CA ASN A 513 -16.34 27.44 -8.87
C ASN A 513 -14.91 28.04 -8.88
N TRP A 514 -13.86 27.24 -8.63
CA TRP A 514 -12.50 27.73 -8.47
C TRP A 514 -11.72 27.77 -9.78
N LYS A 515 -10.91 28.81 -9.93
CA LYS A 515 -10.03 29.00 -11.08
C LYS A 515 -8.84 28.03 -10.99
N ARG A 516 -8.52 27.34 -12.10
CA ARG A 516 -7.30 26.54 -12.23
C ARG A 516 -6.07 27.42 -12.38
N ALA A 517 -4.91 26.91 -11.98
CA ALA A 517 -3.64 27.58 -12.25
C ALA A 517 -3.41 27.73 -13.77
N GLU A 518 -2.93 28.90 -14.22
CA GLU A 518 -2.77 29.20 -15.66
C GLU A 518 -1.43 28.72 -16.24
N SER A 519 -0.33 28.92 -15.50
CA SER A 519 1.02 28.52 -15.91
C SER A 519 1.42 27.28 -15.12
N THR A 520 1.02 26.10 -15.60
CA THR A 520 1.22 24.84 -14.88
C THR A 520 2.46 24.08 -15.31
N VAL A 521 2.98 23.28 -14.38
CA VAL A 521 3.94 22.19 -14.61
C VAL A 521 3.29 20.88 -14.17
N SER A 522 3.87 19.74 -14.53
CA SER A 522 3.43 18.48 -13.95
C SER A 522 3.81 18.41 -12.46
N SER A 523 3.01 17.70 -11.66
CA SER A 523 3.30 17.52 -10.23
C SER A 523 4.64 16.83 -10.00
N LYS A 524 5.04 15.91 -10.88
CA LYS A 524 6.40 15.34 -10.89
C LYS A 524 7.48 16.39 -11.07
N GLU A 525 7.36 17.28 -12.06
CA GLU A 525 8.35 18.35 -12.27
C GLU A 525 8.42 19.30 -11.06
N TYR A 526 7.28 19.60 -10.43
CA TYR A 526 7.23 20.40 -9.20
C TYR A 526 8.04 19.72 -8.08
N TRP A 527 7.79 18.45 -7.79
CA TRP A 527 8.47 17.72 -6.72
C TRP A 527 9.94 17.45 -7.03
N GLU A 528 10.30 17.13 -8.26
CA GLU A 528 11.69 16.95 -8.67
C GLU A 528 12.48 18.26 -8.50
N LYS A 529 11.87 19.40 -8.83
CA LYS A 529 12.48 20.73 -8.57
C LYS A 529 12.62 21.00 -7.08
N TYR A 530 11.61 20.63 -6.27
CA TYR A 530 11.68 20.74 -4.81
C TYR A 530 12.87 19.94 -4.24
N PHE A 531 12.96 18.64 -4.59
CA PHE A 531 14.04 17.77 -4.13
C PHE A 531 15.41 18.11 -4.70
N ALA A 532 15.48 18.73 -5.88
CA ALA A 532 16.74 19.25 -6.41
C ALA A 532 17.29 20.43 -5.58
N LYS A 533 16.39 21.22 -4.97
CA LYS A 533 16.75 22.34 -4.09
C LYS A 533 17.16 21.86 -2.70
N ASP A 534 16.47 20.85 -2.16
CA ASP A 534 16.82 20.20 -0.89
C ASP A 534 16.87 18.66 -1.03
N PRO A 535 18.01 18.11 -1.48
CA PRO A 535 18.15 16.67 -1.68
C PRO A 535 18.03 15.85 -0.40
N GLN A 536 18.29 16.45 0.77
CA GLN A 536 18.20 15.74 2.05
C GLN A 536 16.76 15.47 2.45
N GLN A 537 15.84 16.33 2.01
CA GLN A 537 14.39 16.16 2.23
C GLN A 537 13.74 15.14 1.30
N LYS A 538 14.43 14.65 0.26
CA LYS A 538 13.88 13.62 -0.61
C LYS A 538 13.58 12.35 0.20
N PRO A 539 12.35 11.78 0.12
CA PRO A 539 12.07 10.47 0.70
C PRO A 539 12.99 9.41 0.12
N LYS A 540 13.37 8.43 0.95
CA LYS A 540 14.22 7.32 0.52
C LYS A 540 13.55 6.46 -0.56
N HIS A 541 12.24 6.22 -0.39
CA HIS A 541 11.43 5.43 -1.29
C HIS A 541 10.32 6.30 -1.86
N LEU A 542 10.36 6.52 -3.17
CA LEU A 542 9.47 7.46 -3.85
C LEU A 542 8.92 6.83 -5.14
N ILE A 543 7.60 6.87 -5.29
CA ILE A 543 6.90 6.41 -6.49
C ILE A 543 6.03 7.55 -7.01
N PHE A 544 6.14 7.82 -8.31
CA PHE A 544 5.21 8.70 -9.02
C PHE A 544 4.06 7.85 -9.60
N TYR A 545 2.82 8.31 -9.44
CA TYR A 545 1.63 7.56 -9.88
C TYR A 545 0.63 8.42 -10.65
N ASN A 546 -0.31 7.78 -11.34
CA ASN A 546 -1.44 8.42 -11.99
C ASN A 546 -2.73 7.66 -11.67
N GLY A 547 -3.86 8.37 -11.71
CA GLY A 547 -5.18 7.80 -11.44
C GLY A 547 -5.53 7.78 -9.95
N ASP A 548 -6.46 6.90 -9.59
CA ASP A 548 -6.96 6.74 -8.22
C ASP A 548 -5.84 6.27 -7.25
N PRO A 549 -5.64 6.93 -6.09
CA PRO A 549 -4.59 6.59 -5.13
C PRO A 549 -4.58 5.13 -4.67
N THR A 550 -5.75 4.59 -4.34
CA THR A 550 -5.88 3.21 -3.86
C THR A 550 -5.57 2.21 -4.98
N SER A 551 -6.10 2.45 -6.18
CA SER A 551 -5.83 1.63 -7.36
C SER A 551 -4.35 1.66 -7.74
N ALA A 552 -3.67 2.80 -7.60
CA ALA A 552 -2.24 2.93 -7.89
C ALA A 552 -1.38 2.00 -7.02
N ILE A 553 -1.76 1.77 -5.77
CA ILE A 553 -1.09 0.80 -4.89
C ILE A 553 -1.25 -0.62 -5.42
N TYR A 554 -2.48 -1.03 -5.74
CA TYR A 554 -2.73 -2.38 -6.29
C TYR A 554 -2.03 -2.59 -7.64
N GLU A 555 -1.96 -1.57 -8.48
CA GLU A 555 -1.16 -1.62 -9.70
C GLU A 555 0.33 -1.77 -9.41
N PHE A 556 0.87 -1.01 -8.46
CA PHE A 556 2.26 -1.10 -8.03
C PHE A 556 2.58 -2.51 -7.52
N GLN A 557 1.73 -3.08 -6.66
CA GLN A 557 1.89 -4.44 -6.13
C GLN A 557 1.88 -5.49 -7.24
N ARG A 558 0.89 -5.43 -8.14
CA ARG A 558 0.76 -6.34 -9.28
C ARG A 558 1.97 -6.27 -10.22
N ARG A 559 2.44 -5.06 -10.56
CA ARG A 559 3.61 -4.86 -11.43
C ARG A 559 4.90 -5.39 -10.80
N ASN A 560 4.97 -5.43 -9.47
CA ASN A 560 6.14 -5.85 -8.72
C ASN A 560 6.03 -7.26 -8.12
N ASN A 561 5.04 -8.07 -8.51
CA ASN A 561 4.84 -9.44 -8.00
C ASN A 561 4.72 -9.53 -6.47
N ILE A 562 4.19 -8.49 -5.82
CA ILE A 562 3.90 -8.51 -4.38
C ILE A 562 2.63 -9.33 -4.13
N GLY A 563 2.63 -10.15 -3.08
CA GLY A 563 1.53 -11.06 -2.71
C GLY A 563 1.79 -12.55 -2.95
N LYS A 564 2.92 -12.92 -3.58
CA LYS A 564 3.31 -14.34 -3.72
C LYS A 564 3.78 -14.98 -2.40
N ALA A 565 4.18 -14.17 -1.42
CA ALA A 565 4.64 -14.60 -0.10
C ALA A 565 3.56 -14.40 0.98
N ASP A 566 2.29 -14.25 0.59
CA ASP A 566 1.19 -14.09 1.54
C ASP A 566 1.05 -15.33 2.43
N VAL A 567 1.18 -15.11 3.73
CA VAL A 567 1.12 -16.13 4.78
C VAL A 567 0.01 -15.80 5.78
N SER A 568 -0.85 -14.83 5.49
CA SER A 568 -1.97 -14.41 6.35
C SER A 568 -2.95 -15.53 6.68
N GLU A 569 -3.09 -16.55 5.82
CA GLU A 569 -3.88 -17.75 6.15
C GLU A 569 -3.33 -18.51 7.38
N THR A 570 -2.01 -18.46 7.58
CA THR A 570 -1.32 -19.12 8.70
C THR A 570 -1.01 -18.18 9.86
N GLU A 571 -0.69 -16.92 9.57
CA GLU A 571 -0.35 -15.90 10.55
C GLU A 571 -1.58 -15.16 11.09
N GLY A 572 -2.76 -15.39 10.51
CA GLY A 572 -4.02 -14.74 10.87
C GLY A 572 -4.11 -13.29 10.39
N THR A 573 -5.22 -12.64 10.76
CA THR A 573 -5.54 -11.27 10.32
C THR A 573 -4.65 -10.19 10.94
N LEU A 574 -3.88 -10.56 11.96
CA LEU A 574 -2.91 -9.72 12.67
C LEU A 574 -1.46 -10.01 12.25
N LEU A 575 -1.26 -10.86 11.22
CA LEU A 575 0.04 -11.17 10.62
C LEU A 575 1.05 -11.75 11.63
N GLY A 576 0.52 -12.45 12.65
CA GLY A 576 1.28 -13.11 13.71
C GLY A 576 1.93 -12.17 14.74
N PHE A 577 1.44 -10.93 14.84
CA PHE A 577 1.83 -9.91 15.83
C PHE A 577 0.68 -9.61 16.81
N ASP A 578 -0.06 -10.65 17.21
CA ASP A 578 -1.16 -10.56 18.18
C ASP A 578 -0.73 -9.94 19.52
N ASP A 579 0.53 -10.14 19.91
CA ASP A 579 1.12 -9.58 21.10
C ASP A 579 1.31 -8.06 21.01
N HIS A 580 1.44 -7.49 19.82
CA HIS A 580 1.54 -6.04 19.60
C HIS A 580 0.18 -5.35 19.49
N HIS A 581 -0.88 -6.12 19.26
CA HIS A 581 -2.23 -5.61 19.17
C HIS A 581 -2.79 -5.21 20.54
N VAL A 582 -3.43 -4.05 20.58
CA VAL A 582 -4.05 -3.45 21.77
C VAL A 582 -5.56 -3.58 21.67
N THR A 583 -6.14 -4.42 22.52
CA THR A 583 -7.57 -4.74 22.48
C THR A 583 -8.44 -3.73 23.23
N GLU A 584 -7.93 -3.17 24.33
CA GLU A 584 -8.61 -2.17 25.17
C GLU A 584 -7.70 -0.95 25.40
N MET A 585 -7.73 0.02 24.49
CA MET A 585 -6.88 1.22 24.53
C MET A 585 -6.94 1.99 25.86
N GLY A 586 -8.10 1.99 26.53
CA GLY A 586 -8.29 2.75 27.78
C GLY A 586 -7.65 2.12 29.02
N LYS A 587 -7.16 0.87 28.92
CA LYS A 587 -6.55 0.14 30.04
C LYS A 587 -5.16 -0.39 29.75
N ASP A 588 -4.75 -0.40 28.49
CA ASP A 588 -3.46 -0.93 28.09
C ASP A 588 -2.33 0.06 28.45
N LEU A 589 -1.40 -0.37 29.28
CA LEU A 589 -0.30 0.46 29.76
C LEU A 589 0.63 0.91 28.61
N ARG A 590 0.72 0.15 27.53
CA ARG A 590 1.63 0.43 26.41
C ARG A 590 1.23 1.69 25.66
N VAL A 591 -0.07 1.90 25.47
CA VAL A 591 -0.62 3.06 24.74
C VAL A 591 -0.91 4.26 25.64
N ASN A 592 -0.94 4.03 26.96
CA ASN A 592 -1.01 5.08 27.98
C ASN A 592 0.38 5.46 28.53
N ALA A 593 1.45 5.00 27.89
CA ALA A 593 2.81 5.34 28.27
C ALA A 593 3.00 6.87 28.32
N GLY A 594 3.67 7.35 29.38
CA GLY A 594 3.92 8.78 29.62
C GLY A 594 2.72 9.60 30.06
N TYR A 595 1.53 9.00 30.25
CA TYR A 595 0.35 9.74 30.72
C TYR A 595 0.55 10.29 32.13
N ASP A 596 0.89 9.43 33.10
CA ASP A 596 1.05 9.83 34.50
C ASP A 596 2.18 10.84 34.67
N GLU A 597 3.31 10.62 33.98
CA GLU A 597 4.46 11.54 33.97
C GLU A 597 4.08 12.92 33.42
N LEU A 598 3.31 12.97 32.32
CA LEU A 598 2.81 14.22 31.76
C LEU A 598 1.89 14.94 32.75
N VAL A 599 0.96 14.23 33.37
CA VAL A 599 0.01 14.81 34.33
C VAL A 599 0.75 15.37 35.54
N GLU A 600 1.69 14.61 36.11
CA GLU A 600 2.49 15.04 37.25
C GLU A 600 3.32 16.29 36.92
N MET A 601 4.03 16.29 35.79
CA MET A 601 4.81 17.44 35.33
C MET A 601 3.92 18.66 35.11
N SER A 602 2.77 18.46 34.46
CA SER A 602 1.84 19.53 34.16
C SER A 602 1.25 20.13 35.44
N HIS A 603 0.85 19.32 36.41
CA HIS A 603 0.36 19.79 37.71
C HIS A 603 1.40 20.63 38.44
N ARG A 604 2.66 20.19 38.45
CA ARG A 604 3.78 20.94 39.05
C ARG A 604 3.96 22.31 38.38
N ILE A 605 3.98 22.35 37.05
CA ILE A 605 4.10 23.60 36.27
C ILE A 605 2.94 24.55 36.55
N ILE A 606 1.72 24.02 36.62
CA ILE A 606 0.51 24.79 36.93
C ILE A 606 0.59 25.37 38.36
N GLU A 607 0.92 24.54 39.35
CA GLU A 607 1.07 24.98 40.75
C GLU A 607 2.12 26.09 40.90
N ASP A 608 3.27 25.92 40.26
CA ASP A 608 4.34 26.93 40.28
C ASP A 608 3.92 28.24 39.60
N HIS A 609 3.13 28.17 38.52
CA HIS A 609 2.60 29.36 37.84
C HIS A 609 1.69 30.17 38.79
N TYR A 610 0.68 29.56 39.39
CA TYR A 610 -0.29 30.28 40.23
C TYR A 610 0.23 30.64 41.62
N ARG A 611 1.22 29.91 42.16
CA ARG A 611 1.90 30.31 43.40
C ARG A 611 2.72 31.58 43.24
N ASN A 612 3.33 31.78 42.06
CA ASN A 612 4.16 32.95 41.78
C ASN A 612 3.35 34.18 41.35
N THR A 613 2.17 34.00 40.74
CA THR A 613 1.27 35.11 40.37
C THR A 613 0.41 35.61 41.54
N SER A 614 0.32 34.83 42.64
CA SER A 614 -0.42 35.23 43.86
C SER A 614 0.40 36.06 44.86
N LYS A 615 1.64 36.43 44.52
CA LYS A 615 2.46 37.42 45.22
C LYS A 615 2.44 38.73 44.44
#